data_AF-A0A4V2RIF4-F1
#
_entry.id   AF-A0A4V2RIF4-F1
#
_cell.length_a   1.000
_cell.length_b   1.000
_cell.length_c   1.000
_cell.angle_alpha   90.00
_cell.angle_beta   90.00
_cell.angle_gamma   90.00
#
_symmetry.space_group_name_H-M   'P 1'
#
loop_
_entity.id
_entity.type
_entity.pdbx_description
1 polymer ?
#
loop_
_entity_poly.entity_id
_entity_poly.type
_entity_poly.pdbx_seq_one_letter_code
_entity_poly.pdbx_strand_id
1 'polypeptide(L)'
;MSPRRARAVRGRVGDDPATALREHLIDTAEKLLGERQVSTITTRDIARSAGVSDGVLYNYFGAKHELLIAALLRRYAGSVTRFDTNLPVAGSGTVEDNLIAYAQAAVDLVTETLPTVAGLMSEPPLLHRFIEEIHRQPLGPNRIHQPIADYLTAEQKLGRLGAFDVESATMLIMGPTIMMGFTALVAGASREALADQIPGIIRTLLAGIQVQPSG
;
A
#
# COMPACT_ATOMS: atom_id res chain seq x y z
N MET A 1 -29.76 34.44 4.55
CA MET A 1 -28.87 33.58 3.73
C MET A 1 -28.46 32.38 4.57
N SER A 2 -29.11 31.23 4.42
CA SER A 2 -28.84 30.03 5.22
C SER A 2 -27.55 29.34 4.71
N PRO A 3 -26.64 28.84 5.57
CA PRO A 3 -25.37 28.29 5.12
C PRO A 3 -25.57 26.96 4.39
N ARG A 4 -24.85 26.79 3.27
CA ARG A 4 -24.76 25.60 2.39
C ARG A 4 -24.18 24.34 3.09
N ARG A 5 -24.41 24.12 4.39
CA ARG A 5 -23.90 22.97 5.16
C ARG A 5 -24.56 21.62 4.81
N ALA A 6 -25.69 21.60 4.10
CA ALA A 6 -26.59 20.44 4.12
C ALA A 6 -26.67 19.58 2.84
N ARG A 7 -25.97 19.90 1.74
CA ARG A 7 -26.12 19.13 0.48
C ARG A 7 -25.10 17.99 0.28
N ALA A 8 -23.97 18.02 0.98
CA ALA A 8 -22.89 17.04 0.80
C ALA A 8 -23.00 15.77 1.69
N VAL A 9 -23.85 15.77 2.73
CA VAL A 9 -23.83 14.73 3.80
C VAL A 9 -25.10 13.85 3.83
N ARG A 10 -25.96 13.90 2.80
CA ARG A 10 -27.12 12.99 2.73
C ARG A 10 -26.67 11.63 2.18
N GLY A 11 -26.22 10.69 3.02
CA GLY A 11 -25.95 9.34 2.50
C GLY A 11 -25.46 8.21 3.41
N ARG A 12 -24.95 8.44 4.64
CA ARG A 12 -24.57 7.35 5.53
C ARG A 12 -25.47 7.35 6.76
N VAL A 13 -26.41 6.41 6.81
CA VAL A 13 -27.36 6.23 7.92
C VAL A 13 -26.56 5.74 9.14
N GLY A 14 -26.41 6.58 10.17
CA GLY A 14 -25.82 6.18 11.47
C GLY A 14 -24.67 7.06 11.97
N ASP A 15 -24.03 7.88 11.14
CA ASP A 15 -22.90 8.71 11.54
C ASP A 15 -23.33 10.11 12.02
N ASP A 16 -22.69 10.63 13.07
CA ASP A 16 -22.80 12.05 13.45
C ASP A 16 -22.42 12.96 12.25
N PRO A 17 -23.17 14.04 11.97
CA PRO A 17 -22.91 14.90 10.82
C PRO A 17 -21.48 15.44 10.71
N ALA A 18 -20.77 15.59 11.84
CA ALA A 18 -19.38 16.03 11.85
C ALA A 18 -18.45 14.92 11.33
N THR A 19 -18.63 13.68 11.78
CA THR A 19 -17.89 12.50 11.30
C THR A 19 -18.11 12.27 9.81
N ALA A 20 -19.37 12.31 9.36
CA ALA A 20 -19.70 12.10 7.95
C ALA A 20 -19.09 13.17 7.03
N LEU A 21 -19.03 14.44 7.49
CA LEU A 21 -18.36 15.50 6.74
C LEU A 21 -16.84 15.35 6.74
N ARG A 22 -16.24 14.95 7.87
CA ARG A 22 -14.81 14.63 7.94
C ARG A 22 -14.44 13.55 6.93
N GLU A 23 -15.19 12.44 6.89
CA GLU A 23 -14.97 11.35 5.95
C GLU A 23 -15.16 11.80 4.49
N HIS A 24 -16.16 12.64 4.20
CA HIS A 24 -16.34 13.20 2.85
C HIS A 24 -15.15 14.06 2.40
N LEU A 25 -14.55 14.83 3.31
CA LEU A 25 -13.34 15.61 3.00
C LEU A 25 -12.14 14.70 2.68
N ILE A 26 -11.97 13.61 3.43
CA ILE A 26 -10.94 12.62 3.15
C ILE A 26 -11.25 11.92 1.82
N ASP A 27 -12.49 11.49 1.56
CA ASP A 27 -12.99 10.90 0.28
C ASP A 27 -12.62 11.79 -0.90
N THR A 28 -12.82 13.09 -0.76
CA THR A 28 -12.51 14.07 -1.78
C THR A 28 -10.99 14.22 -1.98
N ALA A 29 -10.23 14.31 -0.89
CA ALA A 29 -8.78 14.47 -0.95
C ALA A 29 -8.08 13.24 -1.56
N GLU A 30 -8.53 12.02 -1.25
CA GLU A 30 -8.00 10.79 -1.84
C GLU A 30 -8.22 10.74 -3.35
N LYS A 31 -9.41 11.15 -3.83
CA LYS A 31 -9.69 11.23 -5.27
C LYS A 31 -8.72 12.17 -5.97
N LEU A 32 -8.50 13.36 -5.40
CA LEU A 32 -7.54 14.33 -5.94
C LEU A 32 -6.10 13.78 -5.95
N LEU A 33 -5.71 12.99 -4.94
CA LEU A 33 -4.40 12.32 -4.89
C LEU A 33 -4.24 11.25 -5.98
N GLY A 34 -5.33 10.67 -6.48
CA GLY A 34 -5.31 9.75 -7.62
C GLY A 34 -5.10 10.44 -8.97
N GLU A 35 -5.31 11.75 -9.05
CA GLU A 35 -5.29 12.52 -10.30
C GLU A 35 -4.11 13.49 -10.39
N ARG A 36 -3.58 13.93 -9.24
CA ARG A 36 -2.64 15.06 -9.15
C ARG A 36 -1.53 14.80 -8.15
N GLN A 37 -0.38 15.39 -8.40
CA GLN A 37 0.74 15.37 -7.44
C GLN A 37 0.35 16.12 -6.15
N VAL A 38 0.75 15.55 -5.01
CA VAL A 38 0.44 16.02 -3.64
C VAL A 38 0.70 17.52 -3.46
N SER A 39 1.86 18.00 -3.92
CA SER A 39 2.31 19.39 -3.80
C SER A 39 1.39 20.37 -4.52
N THR A 40 0.70 19.94 -5.58
CA THR A 40 -0.17 20.80 -6.39
C THR A 40 -1.57 20.96 -5.81
N ILE A 41 -2.03 20.04 -4.95
CA ILE A 41 -3.38 20.05 -4.39
C ILE A 41 -3.46 21.17 -3.35
N THR A 42 -4.43 22.08 -3.45
CA THR A 42 -4.65 23.15 -2.46
C THR A 42 -5.86 22.88 -1.56
N THR A 43 -5.95 23.55 -0.40
CA THR A 43 -7.15 23.51 0.46
C THR A 43 -8.40 23.97 -0.29
N ARG A 44 -8.27 24.97 -1.16
CA ARG A 44 -9.34 25.47 -2.01
C ARG A 44 -9.78 24.44 -3.05
N ASP A 45 -8.85 23.68 -3.63
CA ASP A 45 -9.20 22.59 -4.56
C ASP A 45 -10.04 21.53 -3.86
N ILE A 46 -9.63 21.13 -2.65
CA ILE A 46 -10.35 20.15 -1.83
C ILE A 46 -11.74 20.69 -1.46
N ALA A 47 -11.83 21.92 -0.94
CA ALA A 47 -13.11 22.52 -0.55
C ALA A 47 -14.09 22.63 -1.73
N ARG A 48 -13.58 23.08 -2.88
CA ARG A 48 -14.35 23.17 -4.13
C ARG A 48 -14.85 21.80 -4.57
N SER A 49 -13.98 20.80 -4.61
CA SER A 49 -14.32 19.43 -5.01
C SER A 49 -15.31 18.77 -4.04
N ALA A 50 -15.20 19.08 -2.75
CA ALA A 50 -16.10 18.61 -1.71
C ALA A 50 -17.44 19.38 -1.67
N GLY A 51 -17.57 20.49 -2.41
CA GLY A 51 -18.78 21.33 -2.40
C GLY A 51 -18.99 22.12 -1.11
N VAL A 52 -17.92 22.46 -0.39
CA VAL A 52 -17.94 23.20 0.88
C VAL A 52 -17.15 24.51 0.78
N SER A 53 -17.34 25.42 1.74
CA SER A 53 -16.50 26.62 1.84
C SER A 53 -15.11 26.28 2.42
N ASP A 54 -14.05 26.98 1.99
CA ASP A 54 -12.67 26.79 2.46
C ASP A 54 -12.56 26.73 4.00
N GLY A 55 -13.32 27.57 4.71
CA GLY A 55 -13.35 27.63 6.18
C GLY A 55 -13.85 26.35 6.87
N VAL A 56 -14.55 25.46 6.16
CA VAL A 56 -15.08 24.21 6.72
C VAL A 56 -13.96 23.23 7.06
N LEU A 57 -12.90 23.18 6.26
CA LEU A 57 -11.79 22.25 6.46
C LEU A 57 -11.11 22.48 7.82
N TYR A 58 -10.94 23.74 8.21
CA TYR A 58 -10.30 24.14 9.47
C TYR A 58 -11.10 23.76 10.73
N ASN A 59 -12.37 23.37 10.59
CA ASN A 59 -13.14 22.83 11.71
C ASN A 59 -12.79 21.35 12.01
N TYR A 60 -12.16 20.64 11.07
CA TYR A 60 -11.92 19.20 11.15
C TYR A 60 -10.43 18.83 11.10
N PHE A 61 -9.61 19.68 10.48
CA PHE A 61 -8.18 19.47 10.33
C PHE A 61 -7.47 20.75 10.74
N GLY A 62 -6.50 20.63 11.65
CA GLY A 62 -5.69 21.75 12.11
C GLY A 62 -4.84 22.35 10.99
N ALA A 63 -4.48 21.52 10.00
CA ALA A 63 -3.75 21.96 8.82
C ALA A 63 -4.04 21.09 7.59
N LYS A 64 -3.72 21.63 6.40
CA LYS A 64 -3.82 20.93 5.10
C LYS A 64 -3.14 19.55 5.14
N HIS A 65 -1.96 19.45 5.74
CA HIS A 65 -1.18 18.22 5.75
C HIS A 65 -1.87 17.10 6.53
N GLU A 66 -2.62 17.41 7.59
CA GLU A 66 -3.37 16.39 8.34
C GLU A 66 -4.44 15.73 7.48
N LEU A 67 -5.16 16.51 6.68
CA LEU A 67 -6.13 15.98 5.72
C LEU A 67 -5.46 15.15 4.62
N LEU A 68 -4.33 15.63 4.08
CA LEU A 68 -3.57 14.89 3.09
C LEU A 68 -3.05 13.56 3.65
N ILE A 69 -2.53 13.53 4.87
CA ILE A 69 -2.08 12.30 5.54
C ILE A 69 -3.24 11.34 5.71
N ALA A 70 -4.39 11.80 6.22
CA ALA A 70 -5.56 10.93 6.37
C ALA A 70 -5.98 10.29 5.02
N ALA A 71 -5.93 11.06 3.94
CA ALA A 71 -6.25 10.57 2.60
C ALA A 71 -5.18 9.60 2.05
N LEU A 72 -3.90 9.89 2.24
CA LEU A 72 -2.78 9.01 1.88
C LEU A 72 -2.85 7.68 2.62
N LEU A 73 -3.16 7.72 3.92
CA LEU A 73 -3.31 6.53 4.75
C LEU A 73 -4.48 5.66 4.31
N ARG A 74 -5.62 6.26 4.00
CA ARG A 74 -6.77 5.49 3.50
C ARG A 74 -6.47 4.82 2.17
N ARG A 75 -5.81 5.55 1.26
CA ARG A 75 -5.36 5.00 -0.03
C ARG A 75 -4.42 3.81 0.19
N TYR A 76 -3.41 3.98 1.02
CA TYR A 76 -2.44 2.93 1.35
C TYR A 76 -3.12 1.72 2.02
N ALA A 77 -4.03 1.94 2.97
CA ALA A 77 -4.79 0.86 3.61
C ALA A 77 -5.67 0.09 2.60
N GLY A 78 -6.22 0.77 1.59
CA GLY A 78 -6.90 0.13 0.47
C GLY A 78 -5.98 -0.78 -0.34
N SER A 79 -4.75 -0.35 -0.61
CA SER A 79 -3.74 -1.17 -1.30
C SER A 79 -3.30 -2.37 -0.45
N VAL A 80 -3.11 -2.18 0.86
CA VAL A 80 -2.80 -3.27 1.80
C VAL A 80 -3.93 -4.30 1.84
N THR A 81 -5.19 -3.85 1.88
CA THR A 81 -6.35 -4.74 1.85
C THR A 81 -6.37 -5.59 0.57
N ARG A 82 -6.02 -5.00 -0.59
CA ARG A 82 -5.89 -5.74 -1.86
C ARG A 82 -4.76 -6.76 -1.79
N PHE A 83 -3.60 -6.40 -1.23
CA PHE A 83 -2.50 -7.32 -1.00
C PHE A 83 -2.92 -8.55 -0.21
N ASP A 84 -3.77 -8.39 0.82
CA ASP A 84 -4.20 -9.50 1.67
C ASP A 84 -5.29 -10.39 1.07
N THR A 85 -6.02 -9.93 0.05
CA THR A 85 -7.33 -10.47 -0.32
C THR A 85 -7.31 -11.97 -0.67
N ASN A 86 -6.24 -12.45 -1.33
CA ASN A 86 -6.14 -13.84 -1.82
C ASN A 86 -4.74 -14.43 -1.57
N LEU A 87 -4.11 -14.10 -0.45
CA LEU A 87 -2.81 -14.69 -0.14
C LEU A 87 -2.96 -16.20 0.14
N PRO A 88 -2.13 -17.06 -0.48
CA PRO A 88 -2.19 -18.51 -0.25
C PRO A 88 -1.93 -18.88 1.20
N VAL A 89 -2.54 -19.96 1.66
CA VAL A 89 -2.29 -20.53 2.99
C VAL A 89 -1.29 -21.68 2.90
N ALA A 90 -0.50 -21.87 3.95
CA ALA A 90 0.43 -22.99 4.02
C ALA A 90 -0.30 -24.34 3.91
N GLY A 91 0.32 -25.29 3.23
CA GLY A 91 -0.25 -26.61 2.92
C GLY A 91 -1.16 -26.62 1.68
N SER A 92 -1.49 -25.45 1.10
CA SER A 92 -2.20 -25.37 -0.19
C SER A 92 -1.21 -25.34 -1.36
N GLY A 93 -1.66 -25.73 -2.57
CA GLY A 93 -0.90 -25.60 -3.82
C GLY A 93 0.51 -26.19 -3.78
N THR A 94 1.39 -25.75 -4.69
CA THR A 94 2.83 -25.95 -4.57
C THR A 94 3.47 -24.76 -3.84
N VAL A 95 4.64 -24.95 -3.23
CA VAL A 95 5.34 -23.83 -2.57
C VAL A 95 5.73 -22.75 -3.59
N GLU A 96 6.16 -23.15 -4.80
CA GLU A 96 6.51 -22.24 -5.88
C GLU A 96 5.31 -21.38 -6.29
N ASP A 97 4.16 -21.98 -6.58
CA ASP A 97 2.96 -21.23 -7.01
C ASP A 97 2.49 -20.25 -5.94
N ASN A 98 2.54 -20.66 -4.67
CA ASN A 98 2.14 -19.79 -3.58
C ASN A 98 3.08 -18.59 -3.43
N LEU A 99 4.40 -18.81 -3.49
CA LEU A 99 5.39 -17.73 -3.41
C LEU A 99 5.31 -16.80 -4.63
N ILE A 100 4.96 -17.32 -5.81
CA ILE A 100 4.64 -16.51 -6.98
C ILE A 100 3.45 -15.59 -6.68
N ALA A 101 2.37 -16.11 -6.10
CA ALA A 101 1.19 -15.30 -5.75
C ALA A 101 1.52 -14.22 -4.70
N TYR A 102 2.33 -14.55 -3.68
CA TYR A 102 2.83 -13.55 -2.72
C TYR A 102 3.65 -12.45 -3.40
N ALA A 103 4.58 -12.81 -4.28
CA ALA A 103 5.41 -11.85 -5.00
C ALA A 103 4.59 -10.99 -5.98
N GLN A 104 3.57 -11.55 -6.63
CA GLN A 104 2.64 -10.81 -7.48
C GLN A 104 1.85 -9.77 -6.68
N ALA A 105 1.26 -10.18 -5.55
CA ALA A 105 0.55 -9.27 -4.66
C ALA A 105 1.45 -8.14 -4.16
N ALA A 106 2.72 -8.45 -3.83
CA ALA A 106 3.71 -7.46 -3.42
C ALA A 106 4.07 -6.50 -4.57
N VAL A 107 4.30 -6.98 -5.80
CA VAL A 107 4.54 -6.12 -6.98
C VAL A 107 3.34 -5.22 -7.25
N ASP A 108 2.11 -5.73 -7.15
CA ASP A 108 0.91 -4.93 -7.34
C ASP A 108 0.78 -3.80 -6.32
N LEU A 109 1.03 -4.12 -5.04
CA LEU A 109 1.08 -3.15 -3.96
C LEU A 109 2.16 -2.08 -4.21
N VAL A 110 3.39 -2.49 -4.52
CA VAL A 110 4.51 -1.56 -4.74
C VAL A 110 4.23 -0.67 -5.94
N THR A 111 3.82 -1.23 -7.08
CA THR A 111 3.53 -0.43 -8.29
C THR A 111 2.36 0.54 -8.09
N GLU A 112 1.41 0.21 -7.22
CA GLU A 112 0.32 1.12 -6.85
C GLU A 112 0.77 2.25 -5.90
N THR A 113 1.63 1.95 -4.93
CA THR A 113 1.95 2.87 -3.82
C THR A 113 3.22 3.69 -4.05
N LEU A 114 4.20 3.14 -4.76
CA LEU A 114 5.51 3.77 -4.98
C LEU A 114 5.42 5.14 -5.68
N PRO A 115 4.54 5.39 -6.67
CA PRO A 115 4.40 6.73 -7.24
C PRO A 115 3.99 7.80 -6.21
N THR A 116 3.16 7.40 -5.23
CA THR A 116 2.74 8.29 -4.13
C THR A 116 3.93 8.60 -3.22
N VAL A 117 4.68 7.57 -2.82
CA VAL A 117 5.89 7.72 -1.99
C VAL A 117 6.95 8.57 -2.69
N ALA A 118 7.15 8.36 -3.99
CA ALA A 118 8.08 9.14 -4.80
C ALA A 118 7.69 10.63 -4.86
N GLY A 119 6.39 10.93 -5.03
CA GLY A 119 5.91 12.32 -4.99
C GLY A 119 6.16 13.01 -3.64
N LEU A 120 6.07 12.25 -2.54
CA LEU A 120 6.34 12.74 -1.19
C LEU A 120 7.83 13.01 -0.92
N MET A 121 8.76 12.52 -1.73
CA MET A 121 10.20 12.81 -1.56
C MET A 121 10.53 14.31 -1.70
N SER A 122 9.70 15.05 -2.43
CA SER A 122 9.80 16.51 -2.54
C SER A 122 9.25 17.27 -1.32
N GLU A 123 8.60 16.56 -0.38
CA GLU A 123 7.93 17.09 0.81
C GLU A 123 8.39 16.32 2.07
N PRO A 124 9.67 16.40 2.51
CA PRO A 124 10.21 15.53 3.55
C PRO A 124 9.43 15.47 4.87
N PRO A 125 8.87 16.59 5.40
CA PRO A 125 8.04 16.52 6.60
C PRO A 125 6.77 15.68 6.41
N LEU A 126 6.14 15.76 5.23
CA LEU A 126 4.94 14.99 4.91
C LEU A 126 5.26 13.52 4.71
N LEU A 127 6.39 13.20 4.05
CA LEU A 127 6.90 11.84 3.93
C LEU A 127 7.15 11.21 5.29
N HIS A 128 7.89 11.89 6.18
CA HIS A 128 8.21 11.36 7.50
C HIS A 128 6.94 11.04 8.31
N ARG A 129 5.97 11.96 8.30
CA ARG A 129 4.69 11.73 8.97
C ARG A 129 3.88 10.61 8.33
N PHE A 130 3.85 10.51 7.00
CA PHE A 130 3.20 9.39 6.33
C PHE A 130 3.83 8.04 6.74
N ILE A 131 5.16 7.94 6.74
CA ILE A 131 5.89 6.73 7.17
C ILE A 131 5.64 6.42 8.65
N GLU A 132 5.58 7.44 9.50
CA GLU A 132 5.24 7.27 10.92
C GLU A 132 3.83 6.67 11.10
N GLU A 133 2.85 7.20 10.37
CA GLU A 133 1.45 6.76 10.51
C GLU A 133 1.19 5.37 9.89
N ILE A 134 1.83 4.99 8.78
CA ILE A 134 1.67 3.61 8.24
C ILE A 134 2.25 2.55 9.18
N HIS A 135 3.19 2.90 10.06
CA HIS A 135 3.74 1.99 11.06
C HIS A 135 2.94 1.97 12.37
N ARG A 136 1.92 2.81 12.50
CA ARG A 136 0.98 2.76 13.63
C ARG A 136 -0.20 1.84 13.33
N GLN A 137 -0.89 1.44 14.39
CA GLN A 137 -2.12 0.65 14.27
C GLN A 137 -3.19 1.44 13.48
N PRO A 138 -3.99 0.80 12.63
CA PRO A 138 -4.14 -0.66 12.46
C PRO A 138 -3.19 -1.33 11.46
N LEU A 139 -2.35 -0.56 10.75
CA LEU A 139 -1.43 -1.12 9.75
C LEU A 139 -0.23 -1.79 10.42
N GLY A 140 0.45 -1.05 11.29
CA GLY A 140 1.56 -1.56 12.10
C GLY A 140 2.87 -1.73 11.34
N PRO A 141 3.96 -2.00 12.07
CA PRO A 141 5.26 -2.29 11.46
C PRO A 141 5.20 -3.60 10.68
N ASN A 142 6.02 -3.72 9.64
CA ASN A 142 6.22 -4.96 8.87
C ASN A 142 4.96 -5.56 8.24
N ARG A 143 3.90 -4.78 8.04
CA ARG A 143 2.58 -5.27 7.61
C ARG A 143 2.60 -6.12 6.33
N ILE A 144 3.56 -5.85 5.45
CA ILE A 144 3.73 -6.55 4.17
C ILE A 144 4.68 -7.75 4.29
N HIS A 145 5.61 -7.72 5.24
CA HIS A 145 6.61 -8.79 5.45
C HIS A 145 6.02 -9.95 6.25
N GLN A 146 5.21 -9.64 7.28
CA GLN A 146 4.71 -10.63 8.22
C GLN A 146 3.95 -11.78 7.55
N PRO A 147 3.03 -11.56 6.59
CA PRO A 147 2.29 -12.66 5.97
C PRO A 147 3.17 -13.66 5.21
N ILE A 148 4.28 -13.20 4.63
CA ILE A 148 5.26 -14.07 3.93
C ILE A 148 6.07 -14.85 4.96
N ALA A 149 6.54 -14.20 6.02
CA ALA A 149 7.28 -14.85 7.10
C ALA A 149 6.45 -15.94 7.80
N ASP A 150 5.17 -15.66 8.05
CA ASP A 150 4.22 -16.60 8.64
C ASP A 150 4.00 -17.82 7.72
N TYR A 151 3.84 -17.59 6.42
CA TYR A 151 3.71 -18.64 5.42
C TYR A 151 4.95 -19.54 5.37
N LEU A 152 6.15 -18.95 5.27
CA LEU A 152 7.42 -19.70 5.24
C LEU A 152 7.61 -20.53 6.52
N THR A 153 7.31 -19.96 7.68
CA THR A 153 7.38 -20.64 8.98
C THR A 153 6.41 -21.82 9.03
N ALA A 154 5.19 -21.66 8.51
CA ALA A 154 4.20 -22.71 8.48
C ALA A 154 4.58 -23.85 7.50
N GLU A 155 5.10 -23.52 6.32
CA GLU A 155 5.60 -24.52 5.35
C GLU A 155 6.82 -25.30 5.89
N GLN A 156 7.69 -24.66 6.69
CA GLN A 156 8.76 -25.37 7.43
C GLN A 156 8.18 -26.35 8.45
N LYS A 157 7.15 -25.96 9.21
CA LYS A 157 6.48 -26.85 10.18
C LYS A 157 5.78 -28.04 9.51
N LEU A 158 5.32 -27.86 8.26
CA LEU A 158 4.73 -28.93 7.45
C LEU A 158 5.78 -29.83 6.79
N GLY A 159 7.08 -29.51 6.91
CA GLY A 159 8.16 -30.27 6.27
C GLY A 159 8.24 -30.10 4.75
N ARG A 160 7.51 -29.12 4.19
CA ARG A 160 7.52 -28.79 2.76
C ARG A 160 8.68 -27.89 2.38
N LEU A 161 9.25 -27.19 3.36
CA LEU A 161 10.45 -26.37 3.24
C LEU A 161 11.51 -26.85 4.24
N GLY A 162 12.79 -26.76 3.84
CA GLY A 162 13.94 -27.03 4.73
C GLY A 162 14.18 -25.91 5.74
N ALA A 163 15.13 -26.11 6.65
CA ALA A 163 15.52 -25.09 7.62
C ALA A 163 16.35 -23.97 6.98
N PHE A 164 15.94 -22.73 7.18
CA PHE A 164 16.64 -21.50 6.78
C PHE A 164 16.17 -20.32 7.65
N ASP A 165 16.88 -19.20 7.58
CA ASP A 165 16.49 -17.95 8.21
C ASP A 165 15.28 -17.33 7.48
N VAL A 166 14.12 -17.35 8.14
CA VAL A 166 12.83 -16.92 7.56
C VAL A 166 12.82 -15.44 7.21
N GLU A 167 13.48 -14.61 8.01
CA GLU A 167 13.53 -13.16 7.79
C GLU A 167 14.34 -12.84 6.52
N SER A 168 15.50 -13.47 6.36
CA SER A 168 16.35 -13.35 5.18
C SER A 168 15.64 -13.85 3.92
N ALA A 169 14.95 -14.99 4.02
CA ALA A 169 14.15 -15.52 2.91
C ALA A 169 13.01 -14.55 2.53
N THR A 170 12.34 -13.96 3.51
CA THR A 170 11.30 -12.94 3.29
C THR A 170 11.88 -11.71 2.59
N MET A 171 13.04 -11.22 3.01
CA MET A 171 13.73 -10.10 2.35
C MET A 171 14.13 -10.42 0.92
N LEU A 172 14.61 -11.64 0.65
CA LEU A 172 14.99 -12.07 -0.70
C LEU A 172 13.79 -12.20 -1.65
N ILE A 173 12.60 -12.54 -1.12
CA ILE A 173 11.34 -12.53 -1.89
C ILE A 173 10.89 -11.08 -2.13
N MET A 174 10.95 -10.22 -1.12
CA MET A 174 10.45 -8.85 -1.18
C MET A 174 11.35 -7.91 -2.00
N GLY A 175 12.67 -8.05 -1.91
CA GLY A 175 13.63 -7.16 -2.55
C GLY A 175 13.41 -6.97 -4.05
N PRO A 176 13.28 -8.05 -4.84
CA PRO A 176 12.99 -7.95 -6.26
C PRO A 176 11.69 -7.19 -6.57
N THR A 177 10.65 -7.33 -5.74
CA THR A 177 9.36 -6.63 -5.95
C THR A 177 9.48 -5.12 -5.84
N ILE A 178 10.33 -4.64 -4.92
CA ILE A 178 10.65 -3.21 -4.77
C ILE A 178 11.44 -2.71 -5.99
N MET A 179 12.45 -3.47 -6.43
CA MET A 179 13.23 -3.13 -7.62
C MET A 179 12.35 -3.07 -8.88
N MET A 180 11.49 -4.07 -9.07
CA MET A 180 10.53 -4.10 -10.18
C MET A 180 9.58 -2.90 -10.19
N GLY A 181 9.01 -2.58 -9.03
CA GLY A 181 8.14 -1.41 -8.90
C GLY A 181 8.88 -0.10 -9.20
N PHE A 182 10.14 0.01 -8.75
CA PHE A 182 10.99 1.14 -9.09
C PHE A 182 11.27 1.19 -10.59
N THR A 183 11.63 0.08 -11.23
CA THR A 183 11.84 -0.01 -12.68
C THR A 183 10.58 0.37 -13.46
N ALA A 184 9.39 -0.07 -13.03
CA ALA A 184 8.12 0.38 -13.63
C ALA A 184 7.94 1.90 -13.53
N LEU A 185 8.25 2.49 -12.36
CA LEU A 185 8.14 3.93 -12.15
C LEU A 185 9.10 4.74 -13.05
N VAL A 186 10.36 4.32 -13.19
CA VAL A 186 11.39 5.11 -13.89
C VAL A 186 11.53 4.79 -15.37
N ALA A 187 11.33 3.53 -15.76
CA ALA A 187 11.52 3.03 -17.13
C ALA A 187 10.19 2.74 -17.84
N GLY A 188 9.05 2.90 -17.17
CA GLY A 188 7.73 2.66 -17.76
C GLY A 188 7.47 1.17 -18.07
N ALA A 189 8.12 0.25 -17.35
CA ALA A 189 7.86 -1.17 -17.51
C ALA A 189 6.39 -1.50 -17.21
N SER A 190 5.75 -2.28 -18.08
CA SER A 190 4.36 -2.68 -17.90
C SER A 190 4.21 -3.71 -16.77
N ARG A 191 3.02 -3.78 -16.17
CA ARG A 191 2.74 -4.76 -15.10
C ARG A 191 2.93 -6.20 -15.59
N GLU A 192 2.57 -6.47 -16.84
CA GLU A 192 2.72 -7.78 -17.47
C GLU A 192 4.21 -8.16 -17.57
N ALA A 193 5.06 -7.24 -18.03
CA ALA A 193 6.50 -7.47 -18.12
C ALA A 193 7.17 -7.71 -16.75
N LEU A 194 6.62 -7.14 -15.67
CA LEU A 194 7.08 -7.44 -14.32
C LEU A 194 6.60 -8.82 -13.86
N ALA A 195 5.33 -9.14 -14.09
CA ALA A 195 4.73 -10.42 -13.70
C ALA A 195 5.44 -11.62 -14.34
N ASP A 196 5.86 -11.49 -15.61
CA ASP A 196 6.58 -12.53 -16.34
C ASP A 196 7.95 -12.90 -15.73
N GLN A 197 8.57 -11.99 -14.95
CA GLN A 197 9.86 -12.23 -14.30
C GLN A 197 9.73 -12.99 -12.98
N ILE A 198 8.57 -12.92 -12.32
CA ILE A 198 8.37 -13.44 -10.96
C ILE A 198 8.64 -14.96 -10.87
N PRO A 199 8.09 -15.82 -11.77
CA PRO A 199 8.32 -17.27 -11.66
C PRO A 199 9.80 -17.66 -11.73
N GLY A 200 10.58 -16.99 -12.58
CA GLY A 200 12.02 -17.24 -12.69
C GLY A 200 12.78 -16.91 -11.42
N ILE A 201 12.41 -15.80 -10.75
CA ILE A 201 13.02 -15.36 -9.49
C ILE A 201 12.69 -16.32 -8.37
N ILE A 202 11.42 -16.68 -8.21
CA ILE A 202 10.98 -17.62 -7.15
C ILE A 202 11.63 -18.99 -7.34
N ARG A 203 11.67 -19.52 -8.57
CA ARG A 203 12.33 -20.80 -8.85
C ARG A 203 13.81 -20.76 -8.56
N THR A 204 14.50 -19.68 -8.91
CA THR A 204 15.93 -19.50 -8.61
C THR A 204 16.18 -19.46 -7.11
N LEU A 205 15.30 -18.77 -6.36
CA LEU A 205 15.39 -18.72 -4.90
C LEU A 205 15.19 -20.10 -4.27
N LEU A 206 14.18 -20.86 -4.72
CA LEU A 206 13.87 -22.19 -4.19
C LEU A 206 14.94 -23.25 -4.54
N ALA A 207 15.50 -23.18 -5.75
CA ALA A 207 16.58 -24.07 -6.17
C ALA A 207 17.91 -23.76 -5.46
N GLY A 208 18.10 -22.51 -5.05
CA GLY A 208 19.37 -21.99 -4.57
C GLY A 208 20.35 -21.71 -5.71
N ILE A 209 21.29 -20.79 -5.47
CA ILE A 209 22.30 -20.37 -6.47
C ILE A 209 23.61 -21.17 -6.38
N GLN A 210 23.75 -22.02 -5.37
CA GLN A 210 24.94 -22.85 -5.19
C GLN A 210 24.87 -24.07 -6.10
N VAL A 211 25.97 -24.36 -6.79
CA VAL A 211 26.13 -25.64 -7.51
C VAL A 211 26.18 -26.76 -6.47
N GLN A 212 25.23 -27.71 -6.52
CA GLN A 212 25.36 -28.91 -5.70
C GLN A 212 26.66 -29.63 -6.07
N PRO A 213 27.56 -29.92 -5.12
CA PRO A 213 28.77 -30.66 -5.44
C PRO A 213 28.33 -32.02 -5.99
N SER A 214 28.76 -32.33 -7.22
CA SER A 214 28.64 -33.66 -7.79
C SER A 214 29.34 -34.63 -6.84
N GLY A 215 28.56 -35.43 -6.13
CA GLY A 215 29.06 -36.58 -5.37
C GLY A 215 29.67 -37.62 -6.29
#